data_AF-H0HXT9-F1
#
_entry.id   AF-H0HXT9-F1
#
_cell.length_a   1.000
_cell.length_b   1.000
_cell.length_c   1.000
_cell.angle_alpha   90.00
_cell.angle_beta   90.00
_cell.angle_gamma   90.00
#
_symmetry.space_group_name_H-M   'P 1'
#
loop_
_entity.id
_entity.type
_entity.pdbx_description
1 polymer ?
#
loop_
_entity_poly.entity_id
_entity_poly.type
_entity_poly.pdbx_seq_one_letter_code
_entity_poly.pdbx_strand_id
1 'polypeptide(L)'
;MDWNAAIERNREALKRVLAMLVAMAGLGPRGQFAFSPQEGAAVSRLVRAQESKLSLPRHLHRAVLRLLRPAEAAARRLVIVMARGLVVKLPPARPRQPQPRSTILHDRLGTGILMPRGFRPEAGPRPPARRTFSLPLLDPLPRWRTSRRPAASGIPRISFPGIIAPHSVAVRQPPSPDDPVDAARLALRLDALGSALDDLPGQARRFARWRARRDAVGAQDKNRDAACAQDRQGRSTGRTRRLWPLRPGRPPGGRQRAVHEVHEVLRDLQWFAVKALERADTS
;
A
#
# COMPACT_ATOMS: atom_id res chain seq x y z
N MET A 1 -18.66 18.30 19.92
CA MET A 1 -17.27 18.23 19.43
C MET A 1 -17.20 18.91 18.07
N ASP A 2 -16.29 19.87 17.92
CA ASP A 2 -16.01 20.48 16.62
C ASP A 2 -15.07 19.58 15.81
N TRP A 3 -15.65 18.85 14.86
CA TRP A 3 -14.94 17.92 14.00
C TRP A 3 -14.08 18.63 12.96
N ASN A 4 -14.51 19.81 12.50
CA ASN A 4 -13.80 20.54 11.45
C ASN A 4 -12.52 21.15 12.01
N ALA A 5 -12.59 21.77 13.19
CA ALA A 5 -11.41 22.25 13.89
C ALA A 5 -10.41 21.12 14.19
N ALA A 6 -10.90 19.94 14.59
CA ALA A 6 -10.04 18.77 14.80
C ALA A 6 -9.39 18.27 13.51
N ILE A 7 -10.11 18.28 12.37
CA ILE A 7 -9.58 17.88 11.07
C ILE A 7 -8.46 18.82 10.63
N GLU A 8 -8.68 20.14 10.64
CA GLU A 8 -7.69 21.10 10.15
C GLU A 8 -6.45 21.14 11.04
N ARG A 9 -6.61 21.15 12.38
CA ARG A 9 -5.47 21.09 13.31
C ARG A 9 -4.57 19.89 13.05
N ASN A 10 -5.16 18.70 12.88
CA ASN A 10 -4.40 17.48 12.63
C ASN A 10 -3.82 17.43 11.21
N ARG A 11 -4.51 18.02 10.23
CA ARG A 11 -4.02 18.14 8.85
C ARG A 11 -2.75 19.00 8.80
N GLU A 12 -2.76 20.16 9.46
CA GLU A 12 -1.61 21.05 9.54
C GLU A 12 -0.43 20.40 10.25
N ALA A 13 -0.68 19.71 11.37
CA ALA A 13 0.34 18.94 12.08
C ALA A 13 0.97 17.86 11.18
N LEU A 14 0.17 17.13 10.39
CA LEU A 14 0.69 16.16 9.42
C LEU A 14 1.48 16.81 8.29
N LYS A 15 1.12 18.02 7.84
CA LYS A 15 1.89 18.77 6.85
C LYS A 15 3.26 19.18 7.40
N ARG A 16 3.34 19.62 8.67
CA ARG A 16 4.62 19.90 9.35
C ARG A 16 5.50 18.65 9.44
N VAL A 17 4.91 17.53 9.87
CA VAL A 17 5.61 16.23 9.91
C VAL A 17 6.09 15.82 8.52
N LEU A 18 5.28 15.98 7.47
CA LEU A 18 5.66 15.66 6.10
C LEU A 18 6.85 16.51 5.63
N ALA A 19 6.82 17.83 5.88
CA ALA A 19 7.92 18.73 5.54
C ALA A 19 9.24 18.31 6.23
N MET A 20 9.17 17.97 7.53
CA MET A 20 10.31 17.43 8.26
C MET A 20 10.82 16.11 7.64
N LEU A 21 9.94 15.18 7.25
CA LEU A 21 10.36 13.91 6.64
C LEU A 21 10.99 14.09 5.26
N VAL A 22 10.50 15.05 4.47
CA VAL A 22 11.07 15.42 3.18
C VAL A 22 12.47 16.01 3.35
N ALA A 23 12.65 16.90 4.34
CA ALA A 23 13.96 17.44 4.70
C ALA A 23 14.94 16.37 5.20
N MET A 24 14.50 15.47 6.10
CA MET A 24 15.30 14.33 6.56
C MET A 24 15.69 13.38 5.43
N ALA A 25 14.83 13.23 4.44
CA ALA A 25 15.09 12.41 3.26
C ALA A 25 15.98 13.13 2.24
N GLY A 26 16.45 14.36 2.49
CA GLY A 26 17.26 15.15 1.57
C GLY A 26 16.53 15.55 0.28
N LEU A 27 15.22 15.35 0.22
CA LEU A 27 14.40 15.65 -0.94
C LEU A 27 14.02 17.15 -0.88
N GLY A 28 14.34 17.92 -1.91
CA GLY A 28 13.77 19.26 -2.09
C GLY A 28 12.24 19.19 -2.23
N PRO A 29 11.53 20.34 -2.27
CA PRO A 29 10.07 20.41 -2.34
C PRO A 29 9.44 19.70 -3.56
N ARG A 30 10.25 19.21 -4.51
CA ARG A 30 9.85 18.42 -5.70
C ARG A 30 10.41 16.98 -5.73
N GLY A 31 10.90 16.44 -4.61
CA GLY A 31 11.36 15.05 -4.56
C GLY A 31 12.72 14.79 -5.23
N GLN A 32 13.55 15.82 -5.40
CA GLN A 32 14.91 15.69 -5.95
C GLN A 32 15.92 15.98 -4.84
N PHE A 33 16.96 15.14 -4.72
CA PHE A 33 18.02 15.40 -3.76
C PHE A 33 18.79 16.66 -4.12
N ALA A 34 18.87 17.61 -3.20
CA ALA A 34 19.85 18.69 -3.29
C ALA A 34 21.19 18.12 -2.79
N PHE A 35 21.97 17.53 -3.70
CA PHE A 35 23.38 17.24 -3.42
C PHE A 35 24.19 18.41 -3.98
N SER A 36 24.85 19.18 -3.12
CA SER A 36 25.79 20.21 -3.53
C SER A 36 26.92 19.56 -4.36
N PRO A 37 27.22 20.04 -5.58
CA PRO A 37 28.41 19.59 -6.29
C PRO A 37 29.63 20.30 -5.70
N GLN A 38 30.55 19.54 -5.13
CA GLN A 38 31.92 19.99 -4.94
C GLN A 38 32.56 20.09 -6.34
N GLU A 39 33.14 21.25 -6.63
CA GLU A 39 33.75 21.60 -7.91
C GLU A 39 34.83 20.61 -8.35
N GLY A 40 34.85 20.31 -9.65
CA GLY A 40 35.99 19.72 -10.34
C GLY A 40 35.72 18.34 -10.96
N ALA A 41 35.45 18.33 -12.27
CA ALA A 41 36.00 17.40 -13.27
C ALA A 41 35.00 17.17 -14.41
N ALA A 42 35.21 17.93 -15.48
CA ALA A 42 34.49 17.86 -16.73
C ALA A 42 34.96 16.69 -17.60
N VAL A 43 34.77 15.43 -17.20
CA VAL A 43 34.91 14.27 -18.12
C VAL A 43 34.02 13.11 -17.67
N SER A 44 32.75 13.05 -18.12
CA SER A 44 31.93 11.82 -18.27
C SER A 44 30.48 12.14 -18.64
N ARG A 45 30.28 12.87 -19.75
CA ARG A 45 28.95 13.30 -20.22
C ARG A 45 28.22 12.22 -21.07
N LEU A 46 28.78 11.01 -21.20
CA LEU A 46 28.28 9.95 -22.10
C LEU A 46 27.67 8.71 -21.41
N VAL A 47 27.39 8.74 -20.10
CA VAL A 47 26.60 7.69 -19.40
C VAL A 47 25.36 8.32 -18.73
N ARG A 48 24.66 9.19 -19.46
CA ARG A 48 23.56 10.01 -18.93
C ARG A 48 22.16 9.35 -19.01
N ALA A 49 22.11 8.02 -19.13
CA ALA A 49 20.87 7.25 -19.33
C ALA A 49 20.79 5.96 -18.51
N GLN A 50 21.30 5.95 -17.29
CA GLN A 50 21.00 4.91 -16.29
C GLN A 50 20.65 5.58 -14.97
N GLU A 51 19.35 5.62 -14.68
CA GLU A 51 18.73 5.70 -13.36
C GLU A 51 19.59 6.38 -12.28
N SER A 52 19.41 7.69 -12.07
CA SER A 52 19.78 8.34 -10.82
C SER A 52 18.97 7.70 -9.69
N LYS A 53 19.45 6.56 -9.17
CA LYS A 53 18.87 5.86 -8.02
C LYS A 53 18.94 6.83 -6.85
N LEU A 54 17.79 7.39 -6.50
CA LEU A 54 17.54 8.13 -5.27
C LEU A 54 18.03 7.21 -4.13
N SER A 55 19.24 7.35 -3.62
CA SER A 55 19.84 6.40 -2.67
C SER A 55 20.06 7.08 -1.34
N LEU A 56 19.69 6.40 -0.26
CA LEU A 56 19.88 6.87 1.11
C LEU A 56 20.66 5.83 1.93
N PRO A 57 21.53 6.26 2.86
CA PRO A 57 22.07 5.38 3.87
C PRO A 57 20.94 4.62 4.59
N ARG A 58 21.15 3.32 4.82
CA ARG A 58 20.13 2.43 5.40
C ARG A 58 19.58 2.95 6.72
N HIS A 59 20.42 3.52 7.58
CA HIS A 59 20.00 4.08 8.86
C HIS A 59 19.03 5.25 8.70
N LEU A 60 19.31 6.20 7.80
CA LEU A 60 18.41 7.32 7.47
C LEU A 60 17.11 6.83 6.84
N HIS A 61 17.21 5.96 5.84
CA HIS A 61 16.03 5.36 5.20
C HIS A 61 15.12 4.69 6.23
N ARG A 62 15.69 3.96 7.20
CA ARG A 62 14.93 3.36 8.30
C ARG A 62 14.37 4.39 9.29
N ALA A 63 15.09 5.46 9.59
CA ALA A 63 14.62 6.54 10.45
C ALA A 63 13.38 7.23 9.85
N VAL A 64 13.46 7.63 8.57
CA VAL A 64 12.32 8.20 7.84
C VAL A 64 11.16 7.21 7.79
N LEU A 65 11.40 5.94 7.47
CA LEU A 65 10.35 4.92 7.47
C LEU A 65 9.66 4.70 8.82
N ARG A 66 10.39 4.89 9.94
CA ARG A 66 9.82 4.74 11.29
C ARG A 66 8.79 5.84 11.60
N LEU A 67 8.96 7.03 11.05
CA LEU A 67 8.08 8.19 11.20
C LEU A 67 7.01 8.28 10.08
N LEU A 68 7.34 7.83 8.88
CA LEU A 68 6.39 7.78 7.76
C LEU A 68 5.25 6.79 8.01
N ARG A 69 5.53 5.62 8.63
CA ARG A 69 4.49 4.63 8.95
C ARG A 69 3.37 5.19 9.84
N PRO A 70 3.66 5.85 10.98
CA PRO A 70 2.63 6.49 11.78
C PRO A 70 1.99 7.69 11.05
N ALA A 71 2.73 8.45 10.25
CA ALA A 71 2.16 9.55 9.46
C ALA A 71 1.11 9.06 8.43
N GLU A 72 1.43 8.01 7.67
CA GLU A 72 0.48 7.38 6.74
C GLU A 72 -0.72 6.78 7.49
N ALA A 73 -0.51 6.25 8.70
CA ALA A 73 -1.59 5.73 9.53
C ALA A 73 -2.52 6.84 10.00
N ALA A 74 -1.95 7.97 10.42
CA ALA A 74 -2.67 9.16 10.81
C ALA A 74 -3.49 9.71 9.62
N ALA A 75 -2.88 9.86 8.44
CA ALA A 75 -3.58 10.32 7.25
C ALA A 75 -4.78 9.44 6.87
N ARG A 76 -4.66 8.11 6.97
CA ARG A 76 -5.81 7.19 6.75
C ARG A 76 -6.95 7.42 7.75
N ARG A 77 -6.62 7.69 9.01
CA ARG A 77 -7.61 8.00 10.05
C ARG A 77 -8.27 9.35 9.80
N LEU A 78 -7.50 10.35 9.38
CA LEU A 78 -8.03 11.64 8.96
C LEU A 78 -9.02 11.51 7.80
N VAL A 79 -8.70 10.70 6.79
CA VAL A 79 -9.61 10.38 5.68
C VAL A 79 -10.90 9.70 6.18
N ILE A 80 -10.81 8.80 7.16
CA ILE A 80 -11.99 8.16 7.77
C ILE A 80 -12.87 9.19 8.49
N VAL A 81 -12.26 10.09 9.25
CA VAL A 81 -12.96 11.16 9.98
C VAL A 81 -13.63 12.11 9.00
N MET A 82 -12.92 12.53 7.95
CA MET A 82 -13.47 13.39 6.88
C MET A 82 -14.59 12.71 6.09
N ALA A 83 -14.55 11.37 5.98
CA ALA A 83 -15.60 10.61 5.33
C ALA A 83 -16.82 10.34 6.21
N ARG A 84 -16.84 10.83 7.45
CA ARG A 84 -17.99 10.69 8.35
C ARG A 84 -19.21 11.38 7.73
N GLY A 85 -20.35 10.70 7.76
CA GLY A 85 -21.60 11.22 7.20
C GLY A 85 -21.65 11.31 5.66
N LEU A 86 -20.57 10.99 4.94
CA LEU A 86 -20.58 11.00 3.48
C LEU A 86 -21.31 9.78 2.93
N VAL A 87 -22.46 10.02 2.29
CA VAL A 87 -23.21 9.01 1.54
C VAL A 87 -22.87 9.16 0.06
N VAL A 88 -22.28 8.13 -0.54
CA VAL A 88 -21.97 8.11 -1.97
C VAL A 88 -22.89 7.15 -2.69
N LYS A 89 -23.66 7.65 -3.66
CA LYS A 89 -24.41 6.82 -4.60
C LYS A 89 -23.43 6.06 -5.48
N LEU A 90 -23.49 4.73 -5.43
CA LEU A 90 -22.68 3.90 -6.30
C LEU A 90 -23.30 3.85 -7.70
N PRO A 91 -22.48 3.91 -8.76
CA PRO A 91 -22.98 3.58 -10.09
C PRO A 91 -23.45 2.11 -10.10
N PRO A 92 -24.45 1.78 -10.93
CA PRO A 92 -24.94 0.41 -11.04
C PRO A 92 -23.80 -0.55 -11.35
N ALA A 93 -23.88 -1.75 -10.79
CA ALA A 93 -22.90 -2.78 -11.05
C ALA A 93 -22.84 -3.04 -12.56
N ARG A 94 -21.67 -2.86 -13.17
CA ARG A 94 -21.51 -3.15 -14.59
C ARG A 94 -21.88 -4.63 -14.81
N PRO A 95 -22.75 -4.96 -15.78
CA PRO A 95 -23.06 -6.35 -16.07
C PRO A 95 -21.77 -7.11 -16.28
N ARG A 96 -21.70 -8.32 -15.71
CA ARG A 96 -20.53 -9.20 -15.90
C ARG A 96 -20.33 -9.35 -17.39
N GLN A 97 -19.14 -8.98 -17.88
CA GLN A 97 -18.79 -9.29 -19.26
C GLN A 97 -18.97 -10.80 -19.45
N PRO A 98 -19.61 -11.23 -20.56
CA PRO A 98 -19.75 -12.65 -20.84
C PRO A 98 -18.36 -13.29 -20.81
N GLN A 99 -18.28 -14.52 -20.30
CA GLN A 99 -17.01 -15.24 -20.27
C GLN A 99 -16.42 -15.26 -21.69
N PRO A 100 -15.14 -14.92 -21.87
CA PRO A 100 -14.56 -14.89 -23.19
C PRO A 100 -14.68 -16.28 -23.81
N ARG A 101 -15.40 -16.37 -24.94
CA ARG A 101 -15.47 -17.59 -25.74
C ARG A 101 -14.05 -17.91 -26.22
N SER A 102 -13.71 -19.20 -26.29
CA SER A 102 -12.45 -19.63 -26.89
C SER A 102 -12.40 -19.13 -28.33
N THR A 103 -11.28 -18.52 -28.71
CA THR A 103 -11.06 -18.05 -30.07
C THR A 103 -10.40 -19.17 -30.86
N ILE A 104 -10.95 -19.53 -32.01
CA ILE A 104 -10.31 -20.44 -32.95
C ILE A 104 -9.56 -19.56 -33.95
N LEU A 105 -8.23 -19.69 -34.02
CA LEU A 105 -7.44 -19.07 -35.08
C LEU A 105 -7.40 -20.04 -36.26
N HIS A 106 -7.99 -19.65 -37.39
CA HIS A 106 -7.88 -20.40 -38.63
C HIS A 106 -6.60 -20.01 -39.36
N ASP A 107 -5.79 -20.97 -39.77
CA ASP A 107 -4.73 -20.72 -40.74
C ASP A 107 -5.29 -20.83 -42.18
N ARG A 108 -4.59 -20.24 -43.16
CA ARG A 108 -4.98 -20.25 -44.60
C ARG A 108 -5.07 -21.65 -45.21
N LEU A 109 -4.61 -22.67 -44.49
CA LEU A 109 -4.58 -24.09 -44.87
C LEU A 109 -5.77 -24.89 -44.31
N GLY A 110 -6.74 -24.26 -43.63
CA GLY A 110 -7.98 -24.91 -43.17
C GLY A 110 -7.92 -25.58 -41.79
N THR A 111 -6.78 -25.56 -41.12
CA THR A 111 -6.61 -26.05 -39.73
C THR A 111 -6.80 -24.90 -38.73
N GLY A 112 -7.63 -25.13 -37.70
CA GLY A 112 -7.94 -24.15 -36.66
C GLY A 112 -7.27 -24.49 -35.32
N ILE A 113 -6.47 -23.57 -34.77
CA ILE A 113 -5.88 -23.72 -33.43
C ILE A 113 -6.84 -23.13 -32.39
N LEU A 114 -7.33 -23.97 -31.48
CA LEU A 114 -8.15 -23.55 -30.35
C LEU A 114 -7.29 -22.82 -29.31
N MET A 115 -7.48 -21.51 -29.17
CA MET A 115 -6.76 -20.72 -28.17
C MET A 115 -7.44 -20.79 -26.79
N PRO A 116 -6.65 -20.79 -25.70
CA PRO A 116 -7.19 -20.74 -24.34
C PRO A 116 -8.10 -19.53 -24.12
N ARG A 117 -9.09 -19.69 -23.22
CA ARG A 117 -10.01 -18.60 -22.88
C ARG A 117 -9.24 -17.37 -22.39
N GLY A 118 -9.47 -16.23 -23.04
CA GLY A 118 -8.82 -14.96 -22.70
C GLY A 118 -7.54 -14.68 -23.49
N PHE A 119 -7.18 -15.52 -24.46
CA PHE A 119 -6.16 -15.19 -25.45
C PHE A 119 -6.53 -13.88 -26.15
N ARG A 120 -5.61 -12.92 -26.12
CA ARG A 120 -5.69 -11.67 -26.88
C ARG A 120 -4.50 -11.67 -27.83
N PRO A 121 -4.71 -11.58 -29.16
CA PRO A 121 -3.59 -11.39 -30.08
C PRO A 121 -2.82 -10.14 -29.64
N GLU A 122 -1.48 -10.20 -29.75
CA GLU A 122 -0.60 -9.20 -29.16
C GLU A 122 -0.99 -7.78 -29.59
N ALA A 123 -1.60 -7.03 -28.66
CA ALA A 123 -1.74 -5.60 -28.81
C ALA A 123 -0.35 -5.00 -28.63
N GLY A 124 0.10 -4.20 -29.61
CA GLY A 124 1.45 -3.64 -29.71
C GLY A 124 1.96 -2.94 -28.43
N PRO A 125 3.25 -2.54 -28.41
CA PRO A 125 3.95 -2.11 -27.20
C PRO A 125 3.18 -1.02 -26.45
N ARG A 126 2.59 -1.42 -25.32
CA ARG A 126 1.84 -0.53 -24.45
C ARG A 126 2.84 0.35 -23.71
N PRO A 127 2.72 1.69 -23.73
CA PRO A 127 3.65 2.54 -23.01
C PRO A 127 3.68 2.15 -21.53
N PRO A 128 4.85 2.14 -20.87
CA PRO A 128 4.96 1.75 -19.48
C PRO A 128 4.05 2.66 -18.66
N ALA A 129 3.01 2.07 -18.06
CA ALA A 129 2.07 2.82 -17.24
C ALA A 129 2.84 3.50 -16.11
N ARG A 130 2.80 4.84 -16.06
CA ARG A 130 3.38 5.60 -14.96
C ARG A 130 2.77 5.08 -13.66
N ARG A 131 3.60 4.48 -12.81
CA ARG A 131 3.17 3.92 -11.51
C ARG A 131 2.95 5.08 -10.55
N THR A 132 1.82 5.77 -10.64
CA THR A 132 1.41 6.74 -9.62
C THR A 132 1.14 5.99 -8.32
N PHE A 133 1.93 6.27 -7.29
CA PHE A 133 1.66 5.70 -5.97
C PHE A 133 0.50 6.49 -5.35
N SER A 134 -0.50 5.79 -4.81
CA SER A 134 -1.60 6.44 -4.08
C SER A 134 -1.61 5.95 -2.65
N LEU A 135 -2.00 6.82 -1.72
CA LEU A 135 -2.14 6.44 -0.33
C LEU A 135 -3.16 5.28 -0.23
N PRO A 136 -2.80 4.14 0.37
CA PRO A 136 -3.74 3.07 0.61
C PRO A 136 -4.80 3.56 1.61
N LEU A 137 -6.09 3.34 1.33
CA LEU A 137 -7.17 3.77 2.22
C LEU A 137 -7.29 2.94 3.50
N LEU A 138 -6.65 1.77 3.53
CA LEU A 138 -6.89 0.70 4.48
C LEU A 138 -5.62 0.39 5.28
N ASP A 139 -5.76 0.02 6.55
CA ASP A 139 -4.62 -0.44 7.33
C ASP A 139 -4.04 -1.77 6.83
N PRO A 140 -2.70 -1.89 6.69
CA PRO A 140 -2.09 -3.17 6.41
C PRO A 140 -2.39 -4.11 7.58
N LEU A 141 -2.89 -5.30 7.29
CA LEU A 141 -3.19 -6.30 8.31
C LEU A 141 -1.91 -6.77 9.00
N PRO A 142 -2.00 -7.23 10.28
CA PRO A 142 -0.87 -7.83 10.96
C PRO A 142 -0.38 -9.02 10.13
N ARG A 143 0.93 -9.11 9.91
CA ARG A 143 1.53 -10.35 9.43
C ARG A 143 1.68 -11.27 10.64
N TRP A 144 0.67 -12.10 10.91
CA TRP A 144 0.66 -13.04 12.03
C TRP A 144 1.73 -14.14 11.92
N ARG A 145 2.41 -14.25 10.76
CA ARG A 145 3.51 -15.18 10.53
C ARG A 145 4.62 -14.48 9.75
N THR A 146 5.52 -13.78 10.44
CA THR A 146 6.88 -13.61 9.89
C THR A 146 7.58 -14.95 10.07
N SER A 147 7.61 -15.75 9.00
CA SER A 147 8.57 -16.84 8.90
C SER A 147 9.94 -16.25 9.22
N ARG A 148 10.52 -16.65 10.36
CA ARG A 148 11.93 -16.36 10.62
C ARG A 148 12.66 -17.07 9.49
N ARG A 149 13.43 -16.33 8.70
CA ARG A 149 14.35 -16.99 7.77
C ARG A 149 15.24 -17.88 8.65
N PRO A 150 15.25 -19.19 8.43
CA PRO A 150 16.15 -20.07 9.18
C PRO A 150 17.57 -19.55 8.97
N ALA A 151 18.36 -19.55 10.05
CA ALA A 151 19.78 -19.29 9.95
C ALA A 151 20.36 -20.26 8.91
N ALA A 152 21.24 -19.77 8.05
CA ALA A 152 21.97 -20.66 7.16
C ALA A 152 22.77 -21.62 8.04
N SER A 153 22.42 -22.91 8.01
CA SER A 153 23.30 -23.94 8.54
C SER A 153 24.59 -23.92 7.71
N GLY A 154 25.73 -24.14 8.35
CA GLY A 154 27.03 -24.25 7.67
C GLY A 154 27.17 -25.46 6.75
N ILE A 155 26.07 -26.19 6.52
CA ILE A 155 25.96 -27.38 5.68
C ILE A 155 24.79 -27.12 4.72
N PRO A 156 24.93 -27.41 3.41
CA PRO A 156 23.81 -27.32 2.47
C PRO A 156 22.63 -28.17 2.95
N ARG A 157 21.40 -27.69 2.74
CA ARG A 157 20.16 -28.41 3.12
C ARG A 157 19.99 -29.77 2.44
N ILE A 158 20.74 -30.00 1.38
CA ILE A 158 20.82 -31.24 0.63
C ILE A 158 22.30 -31.63 0.63
N SER A 159 22.66 -32.65 1.40
CA SER A 159 24.00 -33.22 1.45
C SER A 159 23.88 -34.73 1.36
N PHE A 160 24.55 -35.34 0.38
CA PHE A 160 24.65 -36.79 0.27
C PHE A 160 25.94 -37.24 0.98
N PRO A 161 25.87 -38.02 2.07
CA PRO A 161 27.04 -38.50 2.79
C PRO A 161 28.00 -39.24 1.85
N GLY A 162 29.28 -38.87 1.86
CA GLY A 162 30.31 -39.48 1.00
C GLY A 162 30.35 -38.99 -0.45
N ILE A 163 29.38 -38.17 -0.90
CA ILE A 163 29.35 -37.60 -2.27
C ILE A 163 29.57 -36.08 -2.25
N ILE A 164 28.97 -35.37 -1.29
CA ILE A 164 29.12 -33.92 -1.15
C ILE A 164 29.92 -33.60 0.10
N ALA A 165 31.13 -33.05 -0.09
CA ALA A 165 31.92 -32.53 1.03
C ALA A 165 31.20 -31.33 1.68
N PRO A 166 31.09 -31.28 3.02
CA PRO A 166 30.49 -30.14 3.69
C PRO A 166 31.33 -28.88 3.43
N HIS A 167 30.75 -27.90 2.74
CA HIS A 167 31.38 -26.61 2.52
C HIS A 167 30.63 -25.52 3.29
N SER A 168 31.38 -24.60 3.89
CA SER A 168 30.79 -23.51 4.67
C SER A 168 29.89 -22.65 3.78
N VAL A 169 28.60 -22.55 4.12
CA VAL A 169 27.71 -21.55 3.52
C VAL A 169 28.15 -20.20 4.08
N ALA A 170 28.54 -19.27 3.22
CA ALA A 170 28.93 -17.92 3.63
C ALA A 170 27.87 -17.35 4.58
N VAL A 171 28.27 -17.08 5.83
CA VAL A 171 27.39 -16.50 6.83
C VAL A 171 26.94 -15.15 6.28
N ARG A 172 25.63 -14.97 6.11
CA ARG A 172 25.09 -13.69 5.68
C ARG A 172 25.47 -12.63 6.72
N GLN A 173 26.40 -11.75 6.37
CA GLN A 173 26.77 -10.65 7.25
C GLN A 173 25.54 -9.77 7.50
N PRO A 174 25.36 -9.27 8.73
CA PRO A 174 24.32 -8.29 8.99
C PRO A 174 24.59 -7.06 8.12
N PRO A 175 23.57 -6.50 7.46
CA PRO A 175 23.77 -5.34 6.60
C PRO A 175 24.28 -4.13 7.41
N SER A 176 25.22 -3.38 6.84
CA SER A 176 25.81 -2.20 7.48
C SER A 176 24.79 -1.05 7.60
N PRO A 177 24.86 -0.20 8.65
CA PRO A 177 24.04 0.99 8.79
C PRO A 177 24.16 1.97 7.61
N ASP A 178 25.31 2.00 6.93
CA ASP A 178 25.61 2.97 5.87
C ASP A 178 25.45 2.41 4.46
N ASP A 179 24.97 1.15 4.35
CA ASP A 179 24.64 0.56 3.06
C ASP A 179 23.69 1.47 2.27
N PRO A 180 23.98 1.77 0.99
CA PRO A 180 23.06 2.53 0.14
C PRO A 180 21.79 1.73 -0.11
N VAL A 181 20.63 2.37 0.08
CA VAL A 181 19.31 1.79 -0.16
C VAL A 181 18.53 2.67 -1.12
N ASP A 182 17.93 2.05 -2.13
CA ASP A 182 17.01 2.73 -3.05
C ASP A 182 15.81 3.34 -2.30
N ALA A 183 15.71 4.66 -2.38
CA ALA A 183 14.72 5.54 -1.79
C ALA A 183 13.67 6.02 -2.81
N ALA A 184 13.68 5.54 -4.06
CA ALA A 184 12.65 5.93 -5.04
C ALA A 184 11.23 5.61 -4.53
N ARG A 185 11.04 4.44 -3.92
CA ARG A 185 9.75 4.08 -3.30
C ARG A 185 9.42 4.93 -2.07
N LEU A 186 10.42 5.42 -1.35
CA LEU A 186 10.21 6.31 -0.21
C LEU A 186 9.69 7.67 -0.69
N ALA A 187 10.31 8.24 -1.73
CA ALA A 187 9.87 9.48 -2.35
C ALA A 187 8.42 9.39 -2.86
N LEU A 188 8.08 8.32 -3.59
CA LEU A 188 6.71 8.08 -4.06
C LEU A 188 5.67 8.00 -2.93
N ARG A 189 6.07 7.52 -1.75
CA ARG A 189 5.17 7.45 -0.58
C ARG A 189 4.99 8.80 0.08
N LEU A 190 6.05 9.60 0.17
CA LEU A 190 5.97 10.97 0.67
C LEU A 190 5.10 11.84 -0.25
N ASP A 191 5.28 11.72 -1.56
CA ASP A 191 4.47 12.40 -2.58
C ASP A 191 2.98 12.00 -2.50
N ALA A 192 2.70 10.70 -2.38
CA ALA A 192 1.33 10.21 -2.21
C ALA A 192 0.70 10.66 -0.89
N LEU A 193 1.49 10.82 0.18
CA LEU A 193 1.02 11.38 1.44
C LEU A 193 0.69 12.87 1.29
N GLY A 194 1.57 13.66 0.65
CA GLY A 194 1.33 15.07 0.34
C GLY A 194 0.06 15.26 -0.49
N SER A 195 -0.03 14.57 -1.63
CA SER A 195 -1.20 14.59 -2.51
C SER A 195 -2.50 14.22 -1.78
N ALA A 196 -2.44 13.26 -0.84
CA ALA A 196 -3.61 12.88 -0.05
C ALA A 196 -4.01 13.93 0.99
N LEU A 197 -3.05 14.65 1.58
CA LEU A 197 -3.32 15.75 2.51
C LEU A 197 -3.82 17.01 1.79
N ASP A 198 -3.43 17.22 0.54
CA ASP A 198 -3.92 18.30 -0.29
C ASP A 198 -5.34 18.03 -0.82
N ASP A 199 -5.64 16.80 -1.26
CA ASP A 199 -6.98 16.36 -1.69
C ASP A 199 -7.68 15.45 -0.65
N LEU A 200 -7.86 15.95 0.57
CA LEU A 200 -8.60 15.20 1.60
C LEU A 200 -10.06 14.88 1.21
N PRO A 201 -10.86 15.81 0.64
CA PRO A 201 -12.23 15.52 0.24
C PRO A 201 -12.33 14.44 -0.84
N GLY A 202 -11.42 14.43 -1.82
CA GLY A 202 -11.36 13.39 -2.84
C GLY A 202 -11.02 12.02 -2.26
N GLN A 203 -10.05 11.93 -1.34
CA GLN A 203 -9.76 10.69 -0.63
C GLN A 203 -10.93 10.22 0.24
N ALA A 204 -11.65 11.14 0.91
CA ALA A 204 -12.83 10.83 1.70
C ALA A 204 -13.96 10.23 0.84
N ARG A 205 -14.22 10.80 -0.35
CA ARG A 205 -15.17 10.23 -1.32
C ARG A 205 -14.73 8.85 -1.81
N ARG A 206 -13.43 8.64 -2.06
CA ARG A 206 -12.86 7.33 -2.44
C ARG A 206 -13.09 6.30 -1.34
N PHE A 207 -12.93 6.69 -0.08
CA PHE A 207 -13.21 5.84 1.08
C PHE A 207 -14.70 5.55 1.26
N ALA A 208 -15.58 6.54 1.11
CA ALA A 208 -17.02 6.36 1.15
C ALA A 208 -17.51 5.42 0.03
N ARG A 209 -16.95 5.51 -1.18
CA ARG A 209 -17.20 4.55 -2.27
C ARG A 209 -16.78 3.13 -1.89
N TRP A 210 -15.63 2.96 -1.25
CA TRP A 210 -15.20 1.65 -0.76
C TRP A 210 -16.18 1.10 0.29
N ARG A 211 -16.61 1.93 1.25
CA ARG A 211 -17.58 1.56 2.29
C ARG A 211 -18.93 1.13 1.67
N ALA A 212 -19.47 1.93 0.75
CA ALA A 212 -20.71 1.60 0.06
C ALA A 212 -20.60 0.28 -0.72
N ARG A 213 -19.45 0.02 -1.38
CA ARG A 213 -19.24 -1.25 -2.12
C ARG A 213 -19.21 -2.43 -1.18
N ARG A 214 -18.57 -2.29 -0.02
CA ARG A 214 -18.56 -3.33 1.03
C ARG A 214 -19.98 -3.62 1.50
N ASP A 215 -20.78 -2.59 1.77
CA ASP A 215 -22.14 -2.74 2.31
C ASP A 215 -23.10 -3.35 1.27
N ALA A 216 -23.02 -2.92 0.01
CA ALA A 216 -23.80 -3.50 -1.08
C ALA A 216 -23.48 -5.00 -1.29
N VAL A 217 -22.21 -5.37 -1.19
CA VAL A 217 -21.81 -6.77 -1.30
C VAL A 217 -22.24 -7.57 -0.05
N GLY A 218 -22.17 -6.98 1.14
CA GLY A 218 -22.70 -7.60 2.36
C GLY A 218 -24.21 -7.85 2.28
N ALA A 219 -24.97 -6.93 1.68
CA ALA A 219 -26.40 -7.14 1.42
C ALA A 219 -26.64 -8.28 0.42
N GLN A 220 -25.83 -8.39 -0.65
CA GLN A 220 -25.92 -9.50 -1.60
C GLN A 220 -25.62 -10.86 -0.96
N ASP A 221 -24.62 -10.93 -0.08
CA ASP A 221 -24.28 -12.19 0.60
C ASP A 221 -25.40 -12.59 1.56
N LYS A 222 -25.99 -11.66 2.34
CA LYS A 222 -27.17 -11.94 3.17
C LYS A 222 -28.36 -12.46 2.36
N ASN A 223 -28.63 -11.84 1.20
CA ASN A 223 -29.71 -12.29 0.32
C ASN A 223 -29.45 -13.69 -0.24
N ARG A 224 -28.18 -14.03 -0.53
CA ARG A 224 -27.78 -15.37 -0.94
C ARG A 224 -27.89 -16.38 0.19
N ASP A 225 -27.46 -16.03 1.39
CA ASP A 225 -27.57 -16.92 2.55
C ASP A 225 -29.06 -17.17 2.90
N ALA A 226 -29.93 -16.16 2.76
CA ALA A 226 -31.37 -16.32 2.90
C ALA A 226 -32.00 -17.22 1.81
N ALA A 227 -31.53 -17.12 0.57
CA ALA A 227 -31.95 -18.01 -0.52
C ALA A 227 -31.40 -19.44 -0.34
N CYS A 228 -30.13 -19.61 0.06
CA CYS A 228 -29.53 -20.91 0.33
C CYS A 228 -30.05 -21.56 1.63
N ALA A 229 -30.60 -20.81 2.59
CA ALA A 229 -31.31 -21.39 3.73
C ALA A 229 -32.54 -22.19 3.29
N GLN A 230 -33.08 -21.94 2.09
CA GLN A 230 -34.15 -22.72 1.46
C GLN A 230 -33.59 -23.99 0.76
N ASP A 231 -32.33 -23.98 0.32
CA ASP A 231 -31.65 -25.09 -0.38
C ASP A 231 -30.59 -25.76 0.53
N ARG A 232 -30.96 -26.87 1.17
CA ARG A 232 -30.13 -27.62 2.16
C ARG A 232 -28.72 -28.06 1.69
N GLN A 233 -28.38 -27.94 0.40
CA GLN A 233 -27.10 -28.39 -0.17
C GLN A 233 -26.10 -27.28 -0.56
N GLY A 234 -26.42 -26.00 -0.40
CA GLY A 234 -25.58 -24.89 -0.87
C GLY A 234 -24.43 -24.50 0.06
N ARG A 235 -23.24 -25.12 -0.06
CA ARG A 235 -22.04 -24.68 0.69
C ARG A 235 -21.57 -23.31 0.19
N SER A 236 -21.84 -22.24 0.95
CA SER A 236 -21.42 -20.89 0.57
C SER A 236 -19.89 -20.77 0.60
N THR A 237 -19.27 -20.58 -0.57
CA THR A 237 -17.84 -20.29 -0.68
C THR A 237 -17.61 -18.81 -0.45
N GLY A 238 -17.86 -18.37 0.80
CA GLY A 238 -17.67 -16.98 1.22
C GLY A 238 -16.23 -16.54 0.98
N ARG A 239 -16.04 -15.53 0.12
CA ARG A 239 -14.72 -14.91 -0.05
C ARG A 239 -14.37 -14.17 1.23
N THR A 240 -13.20 -14.42 1.80
CA THR A 240 -12.69 -13.64 2.93
C THR A 240 -12.51 -12.18 2.50
N ARG A 241 -13.18 -11.25 3.19
CA ARG A 241 -13.14 -9.82 2.87
C ARG A 241 -12.81 -8.98 4.09
N ARG A 242 -12.23 -7.81 3.83
CA ARG A 242 -11.90 -6.84 4.85
C ARG A 242 -13.15 -6.07 5.26
N LEU A 243 -13.70 -6.41 6.43
CA LEU A 243 -14.90 -5.77 6.97
C LEU A 243 -14.58 -4.41 7.62
N TRP A 244 -13.42 -4.29 8.27
CA TRP A 244 -13.06 -3.11 9.04
C TRP A 244 -11.89 -2.33 8.40
N PRO A 245 -11.96 -0.98 8.33
CA PRO A 245 -10.96 -0.18 7.64
C PRO A 245 -9.64 -0.04 8.41
N LEU A 246 -9.67 -0.13 9.73
CA LEU A 246 -8.50 -0.06 10.59
C LEU A 246 -7.99 -1.47 10.93
N ARG A 247 -6.72 -1.57 11.34
CA ARG A 247 -6.10 -2.83 11.73
C ARG A 247 -6.54 -3.20 13.16
N PRO A 248 -6.80 -4.49 13.46
CA PRO A 248 -7.04 -4.93 14.84
C PRO A 248 -5.84 -4.62 15.75
N GLY A 249 -6.13 -4.10 16.94
CA GLY A 249 -5.14 -3.68 17.91
C GLY A 249 -4.52 -2.32 17.57
N ARG A 250 -3.22 -2.20 17.79
CA ARG A 250 -2.51 -0.92 17.69
C ARG A 250 -2.34 -0.43 16.24
N PRO A 251 -2.48 0.89 15.99
CA PRO A 251 -2.19 1.48 14.68
C PRO A 251 -0.78 1.16 14.17
N PRO A 252 -0.59 1.08 12.84
CA PRO A 252 0.74 0.90 12.26
C PRO A 252 1.68 2.04 12.67
N GLY A 253 2.84 1.72 13.26
CA GLY A 253 3.78 2.72 13.75
C GLY A 253 3.38 3.40 15.07
N GLY A 254 2.28 2.99 15.70
CA GLY A 254 1.87 3.47 17.01
C GLY A 254 2.87 3.11 18.11
N ARG A 255 3.19 4.07 18.98
CA ARG A 255 4.06 3.91 20.15
C ARG A 255 3.30 4.24 21.44
N GLN A 256 3.74 3.65 22.56
CA GLN A 256 3.09 3.88 23.87
C GLN A 256 3.50 5.25 24.38
N ARG A 257 4.79 5.52 24.34
CA ARG A 257 5.36 6.85 24.59
C ARG A 257 5.48 7.62 23.28
N ALA A 258 4.92 8.82 23.25
CA ALA A 258 5.13 9.75 22.15
C ALA A 258 6.54 10.34 22.28
N VAL A 259 7.32 10.24 21.22
CA VAL A 259 8.67 10.82 21.13
C VAL A 259 8.71 11.93 20.08
N HIS A 260 7.76 11.91 19.14
CA HIS A 260 7.66 12.82 18.02
C HIS A 260 6.18 13.21 17.87
N GLU A 261 5.91 14.42 17.38
CA GLU A 261 4.57 14.98 17.14
C GLU A 261 3.64 13.99 16.41
N VAL A 262 4.18 13.25 15.42
CA VAL A 262 3.41 12.25 14.65
C VAL A 262 2.74 11.17 15.52
N HIS A 263 3.31 10.84 16.68
CA HIS A 263 2.74 9.84 17.57
C HIS A 263 1.54 10.36 18.36
N GLU A 264 1.51 11.65 18.66
CA GLU A 264 0.38 12.33 19.31
C GLU A 264 -0.76 12.49 18.32
N VAL A 265 -0.46 13.03 17.14
CA VAL A 265 -1.41 13.15 16.02
C VAL A 265 -2.05 11.81 15.68
N LEU A 266 -1.25 10.73 15.63
CA LEU A 266 -1.78 9.39 15.38
C LEU A 266 -2.69 8.89 16.50
N ARG A 267 -2.41 9.24 17.77
CA ARG A 267 -3.23 8.85 18.91
C ARG A 267 -4.59 9.55 18.85
N ASP A 268 -4.58 10.85 18.61
CA ASP A 268 -5.80 11.66 18.53
C ASP A 268 -6.66 11.20 17.36
N LEU A 269 -6.09 11.07 16.16
CA LEU A 269 -6.82 10.61 14.99
C LEU A 269 -7.28 9.15 15.11
N GLN A 270 -6.57 8.30 15.84
CA GLN A 270 -7.06 6.96 16.14
C GLN A 270 -8.35 7.02 16.96
N TRP A 271 -8.42 7.90 17.96
CA TRP A 271 -9.64 8.09 18.75
C TRP A 271 -10.78 8.64 17.88
N PHE A 272 -10.54 9.72 17.11
CA PHE A 272 -11.55 10.31 16.23
C PHE A 272 -12.04 9.34 15.16
N ALA A 273 -11.15 8.55 14.56
CA ALA A 273 -11.53 7.59 13.53
C ALA A 273 -12.38 6.44 14.09
N VAL A 274 -12.12 5.98 15.32
CA VAL A 274 -12.99 5.00 15.99
C VAL A 274 -14.36 5.61 16.23
N LYS A 275 -14.43 6.83 16.77
CA LYS A 275 -15.69 7.55 16.97
C LYS A 275 -16.46 7.86 15.68
N ALA A 276 -15.76 8.07 14.56
CA ALA A 276 -16.37 8.25 13.25
C ALA A 276 -16.89 6.94 12.62
N LEU A 277 -16.43 5.78 13.10
CA LEU A 277 -16.82 4.45 12.64
C LEU A 277 -17.86 3.78 13.53
N GLU A 278 -17.90 4.11 14.82
CA GLU A 278 -19.06 3.85 15.67
C GLU A 278 -20.28 4.44 14.94
N ARG A 279 -21.25 3.58 14.61
CA ARG A 279 -22.48 4.02 13.94
C ARG A 279 -23.06 5.15 14.80
N ALA A 280 -23.44 6.25 14.17
CA ALA A 280 -24.35 7.17 14.84
C ALA A 280 -25.58 6.33 15.17
N ASP A 281 -25.85 6.12 16.45
CA ASP A 281 -27.10 5.54 16.90
C ASP A 281 -28.20 6.45 16.37
N THR A 282 -28.79 6.06 15.24
CA THR A 282 -30.06 6.59 14.79
C THR A 282 -31.11 5.89 15.64
N SER A 283 -31.36 6.46 16.81
CA SER A 283 -32.66 6.41 17.48
C SER A 283 -33.68 7.15 16.62
#